data_AF-A0A9X3I4L9-F1
#
_entry.id   AF-A0A9X3I4L9-F1
#
_cell.length_a   1.000
_cell.length_b   1.000
_cell.length_c   1.000
_cell.angle_alpha   90.00
_cell.angle_beta   90.00
_cell.angle_gamma   90.00
#
_symmetry.space_group_name_H-M   'P 1'
#
loop_
_entity.id
_entity.type
_entity.pdbx_description
1 polymer ?
#
loop_
_entity_poly.entity_id
_entity_poly.type
_entity_poly.pdbx_seq_one_letter_code
_entity_poly.pdbx_strand_id
1 'polypeptide(L)' 'MSSSHAKSQRKCPSCGANLYVRKDVVHSASGPGRVDVMLVCRDESCSEPVRHLRTEHPQPA' A
#
# COMPACT_ATOMS: atom_id res chain seq x y z
N MET A 1 -22.34 -1.80 -8.59
CA MET A 1 -20.99 -2.39 -8.60
C MET A 1 -20.53 -2.53 -7.15
N SER A 2 -20.73 -3.71 -6.54
CA SER A 2 -20.28 -3.98 -5.17
C SER A 2 -18.78 -4.30 -5.19
N SER A 3 -17.95 -3.42 -4.62
CA SER A 3 -16.56 -3.72 -4.35
C SER A 3 -16.50 -4.80 -3.28
N SER A 4 -16.33 -6.05 -3.70
CA SER A 4 -15.98 -7.17 -2.83
C SER A 4 -14.63 -6.87 -2.17
N HIS A 5 -14.66 -6.13 -1.06
CA HIS A 5 -13.54 -6.02 -0.13
C HIS A 5 -13.39 -7.38 0.55
N ALA A 6 -12.87 -8.36 -0.20
CA ALA A 6 -12.30 -9.55 0.37
C ALA A 6 -11.28 -9.08 1.40
N LYS A 7 -11.58 -9.31 2.69
CA LYS A 7 -10.61 -9.42 3.78
C LYS A 7 -9.68 -10.59 3.44
N SER A 8 -8.90 -10.46 2.38
CA SER A 8 -7.77 -11.33 2.12
C SER A 8 -6.83 -11.06 3.28
N GLN A 9 -6.74 -12.02 4.19
CA GLN A 9 -5.65 -12.13 5.15
C GLN A 9 -4.36 -12.15 4.32
N ARG A 10 -3.77 -10.98 4.14
CA ARG A 10 -2.63 -10.76 3.25
C ARG A 10 -1.39 -11.27 3.98
N LYS A 11 -0.99 -12.50 3.73
CA LYS A 11 0.29 -13.05 4.22
C LYS A 11 1.40 -12.77 3.21
N CYS A 12 2.61 -12.56 3.68
CA CYS A 12 3.79 -12.40 2.84
C CYS A 12 4.11 -13.73 2.14
N PRO A 13 4.31 -13.76 0.82
CA PRO A 13 4.69 -14.99 0.13
C PRO A 13 6.11 -15.45 0.49
N SER A 14 6.97 -14.56 0.99
CA SER A 14 8.36 -14.87 1.31
C SER A 14 8.51 -15.48 2.71
N CYS A 15 7.94 -14.87 3.75
CA CYS A 15 8.11 -15.32 5.13
C CYS A 15 6.83 -15.82 5.81
N GLY A 16 5.67 -15.74 5.12
CA GLY A 16 4.37 -16.15 5.68
C GLY A 16 3.79 -15.23 6.75
N ALA A 17 4.49 -14.16 7.13
CA ALA A 17 4.04 -13.19 8.12
C ALA A 17 2.84 -12.36 7.63
N ASN A 18 2.09 -11.77 8.56
CA ASN A 18 0.98 -10.89 8.20
C ASN A 18 1.49 -9.60 7.58
N LEU A 19 0.90 -9.20 6.45
CA LEU A 19 1.14 -7.93 5.79
C LEU A 19 0.25 -6.86 6.41
N TYR A 20 0.79 -5.65 6.55
CA TYR A 20 0.06 -4.47 6.98
C TYR A 20 -0.04 -3.46 5.85
N VAL A 21 -1.05 -2.61 5.95
CA VAL A 21 -1.27 -1.51 5.02
C VAL A 21 -0.36 -0.35 5.42
N ARG A 22 0.48 0.10 4.49
CA ARG A 22 1.29 1.31 4.61
C ARG A 22 0.77 2.35 3.60
N LYS A 23 0.76 3.61 4.02
CA LYS A 23 0.40 4.76 3.19
C LYS A 23 1.61 5.67 3.12
N ASP A 24 2.22 5.77 1.95
CA ASP A 24 3.35 6.65 1.73
C ASP A 24 2.88 7.91 1.02
N VAL A 25 3.03 9.06 1.69
CA VAL A 25 2.67 10.36 1.15
C VAL A 25 3.86 10.92 0.39
N VAL A 26 3.74 10.95 -0.92
CA VAL A 26 4.73 11.56 -1.82
C VAL A 26 4.28 12.99 -2.10
N HIS A 27 4.95 13.94 -1.45
CA HIS A 27 4.78 15.35 -1.75
C HIS A 27 5.51 15.66 -3.06
N SER A 28 4.77 16.13 -4.07
CA SER A 28 5.37 16.63 -5.30
C SER A 28 5.70 18.11 -5.15
N ALA A 29 6.93 18.50 -5.50
CA ALA A 29 7.35 19.91 -5.45
C ALA A 29 6.62 20.79 -6.48
N SER A 30 6.03 20.19 -7.51
CA SER A 30 5.47 20.89 -8.68
C SER A 30 4.05 20.46 -9.04
N GLY A 31 3.34 19.74 -8.16
CA GLY A 31 1.99 19.24 -8.44
C GLY A 31 1.27 18.69 -7.21
N PRO A 32 0.03 18.19 -7.37
CA PRO A 32 -0.70 17.58 -6.26
C PRO A 32 0.09 16.36 -5.74
N GLY A 33 0.25 16.30 -4.42
CA GLY A 33 0.85 15.14 -3.77
C GLY A 33 0.06 13.86 -4.09
N ARG A 34 0.70 12.70 -3.96
CA ARG A 34 0.04 11.40 -4.08
C ARG A 34 0.26 10.57 -2.83
N VAL A 35 -0.69 9.68 -2.54
CA VAL A 35 -0.62 8.74 -1.43
C VAL A 35 -0.61 7.33 -2.01
N ASP A 36 0.53 6.66 -1.92
CA ASP A 36 0.69 5.29 -2.37
C ASP A 36 0.29 4.34 -1.24
N VAL A 37 -0.76 3.55 -1.45
CA VAL A 37 -1.28 2.58 -0.48
C VAL A 37 -0.75 1.20 -0.85
N MET A 38 0.02 0.60 0.04
CA MET A 38 0.75 -0.64 -0.22
C MET A 38 0.58 -1.64 0.92
N LEU A 39 0.86 -2.90 0.61
CA LEU A 39 1.10 -3.93 1.58
C LEU A 39 2.58 -4.17 1.75
N VAL A 40 2.98 -4.18 3.01
CA VAL A 40 4.36 -4.35 3.45
C VAL A 40 4.43 -5.43 4.51
N CYS A 41 5.58 -6.09 4.54
CA CYS A 41 5.86 -7.10 5.55
C CYS A 41 6.59 -6.45 6.72
N ARG A 42 6.40 -6.99 7.93
CA ARG A 42 7.09 -6.47 9.12
C ARG A 42 8.55 -6.89 9.16
N ASP A 43 8.84 -7.96 8.43
CA ASP A 43 10.19 -8.46 8.30
C ASP A 43 10.93 -7.64 7.24
N GLU A 44 11.94 -6.89 7.68
CA GLU A 44 12.79 -6.06 6.81
C GLU A 44 13.64 -6.92 5.86
N SER A 45 13.74 -8.23 6.10
CA SER A 45 14.37 -9.15 5.14
C SER A 45 13.51 -9.38 3.89
N CYS A 46 12.23 -8.99 3.92
CA CYS A 46 11.33 -9.14 2.78
C CYS A 46 11.41 -7.91 1.87
N SER A 47 11.25 -8.14 0.57
CA SER A 47 11.15 -7.06 -0.41
C SER A 47 9.92 -6.19 -0.14
N GLU A 48 10.13 -4.90 0.11
CA GLU A 48 9.07 -3.90 0.20
C GLU A 48 8.92 -3.12 -1.13
N PRO A 49 7.68 -2.77 -1.53
CA PRO A 49 6.42 -3.30 -1.03
C PRO A 49 6.19 -4.74 -1.49
N VAL A 50 5.56 -5.55 -0.64
CA VAL A 50 5.13 -6.90 -1.04
C VAL A 50 4.03 -6.81 -2.10
N ARG A 51 3.13 -5.82 -1.99
CA ARG A 51 2.12 -5.57 -3.02
C ARG A 51 1.63 -4.13 -3.00
N HIS A 52 1.71 -3.45 -4.14
CA HIS A 52 1.03 -2.17 -4.31
C HIS A 52 -0.50 -2.37 -4.42
N LEU A 53 -1.30 -1.54 -3.74
CA LEU A 53 -2.77 -1.64 -3.79
C LEU A 53 -3.37 -0.59 -4.70
N ARG A 54 -3.10 0.68 -4.42
CA ARG A 54 -3.63 1.82 -5.17
C ARG A 54 -2.85 3.08 -4.83
N THR A 55 -2.84 4.01 -5.78
CA THR A 55 -2.34 5.37 -5.59
C THR A 55 -3.53 6.31 -5.52
N GLU A 56 -3.62 7.09 -4.46
CA GLU A 56 -4.61 8.15 -4.29
C GLU A 56 -3.99 9.49 -4.66
N HIS A 57 -4.67 10.27 -5.48
CA HIS A 57 -4.28 11.65 -5.79
C HIS A 57 -5.30 12.55 -5.08
N PRO A 58 -4.99 13.09 -3.88
CA PRO A 58 -5.83 14.09 -3.26
C PRO A 58 -6.01 15.25 -4.25
N GLN A 59 -7.26 15.48 -4.69
CA GLN A 59 -7.55 16.65 -5.51
C GLN A 59 -7.30 17.91 -4.66
N PRO A 60 -6.68 18.95 -5.24
CA PRO A 60 -6.66 20.25 -4.59
C PRO A 60 -8.11 20.74 -4.40
N ALA A 61 -8.43 21.17 -3.18
CA ALA A 61 -9.72 21.72 -2.80
C ALA A 61 -9.95 23.12 -3.39
#